data_AF-A0A2H9PQD9-F1
#
_entry.id   AF-A0A2H9PQD9-F1
#
_cell.length_a   1.000
_cell.length_b   1.000
_cell.length_c   1.000
_cell.angle_alpha   90.00
_cell.angle_beta   90.00
_cell.angle_gamma   90.00
#
_symmetry.space_group_name_H-M   'P 1'
#
loop_
_entity.id
_entity.type
_entity.pdbx_description
1 polymer ?
#
loop_
_entity_poly.entity_id
_entity_poly.type
_entity_poly.pdbx_seq_one_letter_code
_entity_poly.pdbx_strand_id
1 'polypeptide(L)'
;IRITLIKGINMKHEKAYANLIKKAGPMFVELKAYMFVGSSRRRLQERNMPFHEDVKEFSKKVAELSGYKVIDEKKESRVVLLAKQDYKDRIMRFD
;
A
#
# COMPACT_ATOMS: atom_id res chain seq x y z
N ILE A 1 -5.28 5.12 6.92
CA ILE A 1 -3.92 5.63 6.58
C ILE A 1 -3.67 5.34 5.11
N ARG A 2 -2.99 6.23 4.37
CA ARG A 2 -2.53 5.95 3.01
C ARG A 2 -1.02 6.08 2.93
N ILE A 3 -0.37 5.11 2.29
CA ILE A 3 1.07 5.02 2.11
C ILE A 3 1.36 4.98 0.60
N THR A 4 2.09 5.97 0.10
CA THR A 4 2.57 5.98 -1.28
C THR A 4 3.92 5.27 -1.38
N LEU A 5 3.97 4.16 -2.12
CA LEU A 5 5.12 3.29 -2.27
C LEU A 5 5.95 3.68 -3.50
N ILE A 6 7.23 3.93 -3.28
CA ILE A 6 8.20 4.35 -4.28
C ILE A 6 9.35 3.34 -4.30
N LYS A 7 9.51 2.65 -5.43
CA LYS A 7 10.51 1.60 -5.62
C LYS A 7 11.92 2.18 -5.49
N GLY A 8 12.77 1.50 -4.72
CA GLY A 8 14.13 1.92 -4.41
C GLY A 8 14.26 3.08 -3.40
N ILE A 9 13.14 3.58 -2.84
CA ILE A 9 13.16 4.67 -1.86
C ILE A 9 12.59 4.21 -0.51
N ASN A 10 11.30 3.88 -0.47
CA ASN A 10 10.60 3.58 0.80
C ASN A 10 9.94 2.20 0.86
N MET A 11 10.02 1.40 -0.20
CA MET A 11 9.60 -0.01 -0.19
C MET A 11 10.65 -0.90 0.50
N LYS A 12 10.86 -0.66 1.79
CA LYS A 12 11.80 -1.37 2.67
C LYS A 12 11.33 -1.27 4.12
N HIS A 13 11.86 -2.12 5.00
CA HIS A 13 11.58 -2.11 6.44
C HIS A 13 10.08 -2.31 6.78
N GLU A 14 9.48 -3.37 6.25
CA GLU A 14 8.08 -3.77 6.42
C GLU A 14 7.66 -3.80 7.89
N LYS A 15 8.54 -4.27 8.78
CA LYS A 15 8.31 -4.30 10.24
C LYS A 15 8.11 -2.91 10.84
N ALA A 16 8.82 -1.89 10.35
CA ALA A 16 8.66 -0.52 10.82
C ALA A 16 7.29 0.04 10.42
N TYR A 17 6.87 -0.19 9.17
CA TYR A 17 5.51 0.16 8.72
C TYR A 17 4.44 -0.55 9.55
N ALA A 18 4.61 -1.85 9.78
CA ALA A 18 3.67 -2.63 10.57
C ALA A 18 3.54 -2.11 12.02
N ASN A 19 4.64 -1.70 12.65
CA ASN A 19 4.62 -1.11 13.98
C ASN A 19 3.91 0.25 14.00
N LEU A 20 4.11 1.10 12.99
CA LEU A 20 3.40 2.37 12.87
C LEU A 20 1.89 2.16 12.66
N ILE A 21 1.51 1.20 11.81
CA ILE A 21 0.11 0.82 11.59
C ILE A 21 -0.52 0.33 12.90
N LYS A 22 0.16 -0.56 13.64
CA LYS A 22 -0.33 -1.06 14.94
C LYS A 22 -0.49 0.06 15.95
N LYS A 23 0.47 0.98 16.04
CA LYS A 23 0.42 2.15 16.93
C LYS A 23 -0.75 3.09 16.60
N ALA A 24 -1.00 3.32 15.31
CA ALA A 24 -2.06 4.23 14.89
C ALA A 24 -3.46 3.56 14.88
N GLY A 25 -3.52 2.23 14.77
CA GLY A 25 -4.76 1.45 14.80
C GLY A 25 -5.84 1.85 13.79
N PRO A 26 -5.55 2.20 12.52
CA PRO A 26 -6.58 2.66 11.58
C PRO A 26 -7.52 1.54 11.17
N MET A 27 -8.75 1.87 10.77
CA MET A 27 -9.68 0.91 10.16
C MET A 27 -9.13 0.34 8.85
N PHE A 28 -8.62 1.22 7.99
CA PHE A 28 -8.10 0.88 6.67
C PHE A 28 -6.68 1.41 6.45
N VAL A 29 -5.87 0.63 5.74
CA VAL A 29 -4.57 1.05 5.23
C VAL A 29 -4.51 0.84 3.72
N GLU A 30 -4.35 1.92 2.97
CA GLU A 30 -4.08 1.86 1.54
C GLU A 30 -2.58 1.89 1.29
N LEU A 31 -2.06 0.88 0.62
CA LEU A 31 -0.70 0.88 0.07
C LEU A 31 -0.81 1.03 -1.44
N LYS A 32 -0.35 2.18 -1.95
CA LYS A 32 -0.55 2.56 -3.35
C LYS A 32 0.76 2.90 -4.03
N ALA A 33 0.97 2.42 -5.25
CA ALA A 33 2.13 2.81 -6.05
C ALA A 33 2.20 4.33 -6.26
N TYR A 34 3.41 4.86 -6.20
CA TYR A 34 3.74 6.11 -6.86
C TYR A 34 3.55 5.97 -8.38
N MET A 35 2.96 6.99 -9.00
CA MET A 35 2.76 7.08 -10.45
C MET A 35 3.66 8.17 -11.04
N PHE A 36 4.37 7.89 -12.13
CA PHE A 36 5.30 8.81 -12.77
C PHE A 36 4.58 9.90 -13.60
N VAL A 37 3.94 10.84 -12.90
CA VAL A 37 3.11 11.90 -13.50
C VAL A 37 3.34 13.28 -12.85
N GLY A 38 3.13 14.34 -13.62
CA GLY A 38 3.19 15.72 -13.12
C GLY A 38 4.60 16.15 -12.66
N SER A 39 4.65 16.96 -11.61
CA SER A 39 5.90 17.55 -11.09
C SER A 39 6.87 16.53 -10.48
N SER A 40 6.39 15.32 -10.16
CA SER A 40 7.23 14.24 -9.62
C SER A 40 8.34 13.82 -10.58
N ARG A 41 8.11 13.98 -11.90
CA ARG A 41 9.07 13.68 -12.96
C ARG A 41 10.37 14.48 -12.88
N ARG A 42 10.38 15.59 -12.13
CA ARG A 42 11.58 16.41 -11.90
C ARG A 42 12.51 15.84 -10.81
N ARG A 43 12.01 14.91 -9.98
CA ARG A 43 12.70 14.42 -8.78
C ARG A 43 12.82 12.90 -8.71
N LEU A 44 11.98 12.19 -9.46
CA LEU A 44 11.92 10.74 -9.50
C LEU A 44 11.98 10.28 -10.95
N GLN A 45 12.25 8.99 -11.15
CA GLN A 45 12.32 8.36 -12.46
C GLN A 45 11.20 7.34 -12.63
N GLU A 46 10.94 6.91 -13.86
CA GLU A 46 9.93 5.89 -14.15
C GLU A 46 10.20 4.58 -13.41
N ARG A 47 11.47 4.18 -13.28
CA ARG A 47 11.89 2.99 -12.49
C ARG A 47 11.48 3.04 -11.02
N ASN A 48 11.16 4.23 -10.48
CA ASN A 48 10.68 4.39 -9.11
C ASN A 48 9.18 4.09 -8.95
N MET A 49 8.43 3.98 -10.05
CA MET A 49 7.02 3.57 -10.05
C MET A 49 6.94 2.03 -9.96
N PRO A 50 6.53 1.45 -8.82
CA PRO A 50 6.44 0.00 -8.68
C PRO A 50 5.33 -0.60 -9.54
N PHE A 51 5.51 -1.86 -9.95
CA PHE A 51 4.43 -2.64 -10.54
C PHE A 51 3.39 -3.01 -9.47
N HIS A 52 2.20 -3.44 -9.90
CA HIS A 52 1.16 -3.90 -8.96
C HIS A 52 1.65 -5.07 -8.10
N GLU A 53 2.36 -6.03 -8.70
CA GLU A 53 2.92 -7.17 -7.96
C GLU A 53 3.95 -6.74 -6.91
N ASP A 54 4.79 -5.74 -7.20
CA ASP A 54 5.72 -5.18 -6.21
C ASP A 54 4.96 -4.61 -4.99
N VAL A 55 3.86 -3.88 -5.25
CA VAL A 55 3.00 -3.32 -4.20
C VAL A 55 2.33 -4.43 -3.41
N LYS A 56 1.82 -5.46 -4.09
CA LYS A 56 1.14 -6.61 -3.49
C LYS A 56 2.05 -7.40 -2.57
N GLU A 57 3.26 -7.73 -3.02
CA GLU A 57 4.24 -8.45 -2.22
C GLU A 57 4.62 -7.68 -0.96
N PHE A 58 4.93 -6.38 -1.11
CA PHE A 58 5.26 -5.52 0.04
C PHE A 58 4.08 -5.40 1.01
N SER A 59 2.87 -5.21 0.50
CA SER A 59 1.65 -5.07 1.32
C SER A 59 1.32 -6.34 2.09
N LYS A 60 1.52 -7.53 1.50
CA LYS A 60 1.33 -8.82 2.20
C LYS A 60 2.24 -8.95 3.41
N LYS A 61 3.53 -8.63 3.27
CA LYS A 61 4.50 -8.66 4.38
C LYS A 61 4.12 -7.67 5.49
N VAL A 62 3.70 -6.46 5.12
CA VAL A 62 3.22 -5.46 6.09
C VAL A 62 1.94 -5.92 6.80
N ALA A 63 1.01 -6.54 6.08
CA ALA A 63 -0.23 -7.07 6.64
C ALA A 63 0.04 -8.15 7.69
N GLU A 64 0.84 -9.16 7.34
CA GLU A 64 1.26 -10.24 8.22
C GLU A 64 1.89 -9.69 9.52
N LEU A 65 2.86 -8.79 9.40
CA LEU A 65 3.57 -8.22 10.54
C LEU A 65 2.69 -7.30 11.40
N SER A 66 1.63 -6.71 10.85
CA SER A 66 0.74 -5.78 11.56
C SER A 66 -0.51 -6.45 12.14
N GLY A 67 -0.79 -7.71 11.79
CA GLY A 67 -2.05 -8.37 12.14
C GLY A 67 -3.25 -7.88 11.32
N TYR A 68 -3.00 -7.21 10.20
CA TYR A 68 -4.01 -6.82 9.22
C TYR A 68 -4.09 -7.89 8.13
N LYS A 69 -5.14 -7.83 7.31
CA LYS A 69 -5.38 -8.70 6.16
C LYS A 69 -5.50 -7.86 4.91
N VAL A 70 -5.04 -8.39 3.79
CA VAL A 70 -5.41 -7.86 2.47
C VAL A 70 -6.87 -8.19 2.24
N ILE A 71 -7.71 -7.17 2.05
CA ILE A 71 -9.16 -7.34 1.84
C ILE A 71 -9.60 -6.94 0.43
N ASP A 72 -8.77 -6.20 -0.29
CA ASP A 72 -9.05 -5.80 -1.68
C ASP A 72 -7.78 -5.31 -2.41
N GLU A 73 -7.84 -5.25 -3.73
CA GLU A 73 -6.81 -4.64 -4.59
C GLU A 73 -7.38 -4.10 -5.91
N LYS A 74 -6.80 -3.02 -6.45
CA LYS A 74 -7.12 -2.52 -7.81
C LYS A 74 -5.85 -2.41 -8.64
N LYS A 75 -5.70 -3.29 -9.64
CA LYS A 75 -4.49 -3.40 -10.46
C LYS A 75 -4.20 -2.14 -11.27
N GLU A 76 -5.23 -1.51 -11.82
CA GLU A 76 -5.13 -0.29 -12.64
C GLU A 76 -4.60 0.89 -11.83
N SER A 77 -5.00 0.96 -10.55
CA SER A 77 -4.53 1.97 -9.59
C SER A 77 -3.29 1.54 -8.81
N ARG A 78 -2.81 0.31 -9.01
CA ARG A 78 -1.69 -0.31 -8.29
C ARG A 78 -1.78 -0.13 -6.78
N VAL A 79 -2.94 -0.47 -6.23
CA VAL A 79 -3.28 -0.24 -4.81
C VAL A 79 -3.77 -1.53 -4.16
N VAL A 80 -3.39 -1.71 -2.89
CA VAL A 80 -3.84 -2.78 -2.02
C VAL A 80 -4.45 -2.18 -0.76
N LEU A 81 -5.60 -2.72 -0.36
CA LEU A 81 -6.32 -2.32 0.84
C LEU A 81 -6.13 -3.35 1.95
N LEU A 82 -5.69 -2.87 3.11
CA LEU A 82 -5.59 -3.67 4.33
C LEU A 82 -6.63 -3.26 5.35
N ALA A 83 -7.13 -4.23 6.10
CA ALA A 83 -7.99 -4.04 7.26
C ALA A 83 -7.82 -5.19 8.27
N LYS A 84 -8.26 -5.02 9.52
CA LYS A 84 -8.23 -6.12 10.51
C LYS A 84 -9.15 -7.27 10.15
N GLN A 85 -10.25 -6.96 9.47
CA GLN A 85 -11.23 -7.89 8.94
C GLN A 85 -11.86 -7.29 7.69
N ASP A 86 -12.55 -8.12 6.91
CA ASP A 86 -13.39 -7.60 5.84
C ASP A 86 -14.72 -7.05 6.39
N TYR A 87 -15.27 -6.02 5.76
CA TYR A 87 -16.50 -5.33 6.11
C TYR A 87 -17.45 -5.34 4.91
N LYS A 88 -18.60 -6.03 5.05
CA LYS A 88 -19.59 -6.22 3.97
C LYS A 88 -20.18 -4.91 3.43
N ASP A 89 -20.33 -3.92 4.30
CA ASP A 89 -20.94 -2.63 3.99
C ASP A 89 -19.92 -1.56 3.59
N ARG A 90 -18.68 -1.95 3.22
CA ARG A 90 -17.69 -0.99 2.74
C ARG A 90 -18.15 -0.38 1.41
N ILE A 91 -18.13 0.95 1.36
CA ILE A 91 -18.36 1.73 0.12
C ILE A 91 -17.16 1.59 -0.81
N MET A 92 -15.95 1.49 -0.26
CA MET A 92 -14.73 1.32 -1.04
C MET A 92 -14.61 -0.14 -1.50
N ARG A 93 -15.04 -0.40 -2.73
CA ARG A 93 -14.93 -1.69 -3.43
C ARG A 93 -14.05 -1.49 -4.67
N PHE A 94 -13.15 -2.44 -4.92
CA PHE A 94 -12.24 -2.41 -6.07
C PHE A 94 -12.58 -3.44 -7.16
N ASP A 95 -13.82 -3.94 -7.16
CA ASP A 95 -14.41 -4.69 -8.27
C ASP A 95 -14.20 -3.98 -9.62
#